data_AF-A0A7X7TAC9-F1
#
_entry.id   AF-A0A7X7TAC9-F1
#
_cell.length_a   1.000
_cell.length_b   1.000
_cell.length_c   1.000
_cell.angle_alpha   90.00
_cell.angle_beta   90.00
_cell.angle_gamma   90.00
#
_symmetry.space_group_name_H-M   'P 1'
#
loop_
_entity.id
_entity.type
_entity.pdbx_description
1 polymer ?
#
loop_
_entity_poly.entity_id
_entity_poly.type
_entity_poly.pdbx_seq_one_letter_code
_entity_poly.pdbx_strand_id
1 'polypeptide(L)'
;MKPIYISATLKDSGKTSVSLGLMQLLRERNLDPGYYKPVGQHYVRYHDKNIDEDSVLVHQVFQMPDEPYYMSPIAIEKGFTRKFIFNPDVSPLEKEIVACHDHLLKSHPMVITEGTGHAGVGSCFGLSNARVAQLLGAKVVIVTAGGIGRPLDEVALSLSLFRDHKVEVLGVIFNMTAL
;
A
#
# COMPACT_ATOMS: atom_id res chain seq x y z
N MET A 1 -7.96 -12.95 -8.54
CA MET A 1 -7.94 -13.28 -7.08
C MET A 1 -8.23 -12.02 -6.28
N LYS A 2 -8.57 -12.08 -4.98
CA LYS A 2 -8.66 -10.84 -4.17
C LYS A 2 -7.26 -10.23 -4.03
N PRO A 3 -7.09 -8.89 -4.14
CA PRO A 3 -5.79 -8.26 -3.92
C PRO A 3 -5.29 -8.50 -2.50
N ILE A 4 -3.97 -8.60 -2.34
CA ILE A 4 -3.32 -8.67 -1.03
C ILE A 4 -2.80 -7.28 -0.71
N TYR A 5 -3.21 -6.73 0.42
CA TYR A 5 -2.82 -5.41 0.89
C TYR A 5 -1.83 -5.55 2.06
N ILE A 6 -0.60 -5.11 1.86
CA ILE A 6 0.47 -5.09 2.87
C ILE A 6 0.39 -3.77 3.62
N SER A 7 -0.09 -3.82 4.86
CA SER A 7 -0.08 -2.67 5.78
C SER A 7 1.00 -2.84 6.84
N ALA A 8 1.20 -1.84 7.69
CA ALA A 8 2.08 -1.97 8.85
C ALA A 8 1.46 -1.39 10.12
N THR A 9 2.20 -1.50 11.22
CA THR A 9 1.93 -0.77 12.47
C THR A 9 2.68 0.55 12.55
N LEU A 10 3.81 0.68 11.86
CA LEU A 10 4.63 1.89 11.83
C LEU A 10 5.21 2.14 10.43
N LYS A 11 5.83 3.32 10.26
CA LYS A 11 6.76 3.56 9.16
C LYS A 11 7.96 2.63 9.32
N ASP A 12 8.55 2.20 8.22
CA ASP A 12 9.82 1.45 8.18
C ASP A 12 9.81 0.08 8.91
N SER A 13 8.63 -0.53 9.14
CA SER A 13 8.50 -1.90 9.68
C SER A 13 8.90 -3.02 8.69
N GLY A 14 9.40 -2.67 7.49
CA GLY A 14 9.81 -3.61 6.45
C GLY A 14 8.71 -4.09 5.50
N LYS A 15 7.65 -3.28 5.28
CA LYS A 15 6.61 -3.56 4.27
C LYS A 15 7.21 -3.80 2.90
N THR A 16 8.06 -2.88 2.42
CA THR A 16 8.71 -2.99 1.12
C THR A 16 9.49 -4.31 1.01
N SER A 17 10.24 -4.71 2.04
CA SER A 17 10.95 -5.99 2.06
C SER A 17 10.01 -7.20 1.97
N VAL A 18 8.89 -7.17 2.70
CA VAL A 18 7.85 -8.21 2.61
C VAL A 18 7.20 -8.23 1.23
N SER A 19 6.89 -7.07 0.64
CA SER A 19 6.34 -6.94 -0.70
C SER A 19 7.29 -7.50 -1.75
N LEU A 20 8.58 -7.15 -1.70
CA LEU A 20 9.62 -7.68 -2.59
C LEU A 20 9.75 -9.20 -2.47
N GLY A 21 9.80 -9.73 -1.24
CA GLY A 21 9.87 -11.17 -1.00
C GLY A 21 8.64 -11.92 -1.53
N LEU A 22 7.45 -11.34 -1.35
CA LEU A 22 6.20 -11.91 -1.88
C LEU A 22 6.16 -11.87 -3.42
N MET A 23 6.55 -10.75 -4.03
CA MET A 23 6.66 -10.61 -5.48
C MET A 23 7.62 -11.66 -6.05
N GLN A 24 8.82 -11.81 -5.47
CA GLN A 24 9.81 -12.79 -5.90
C GLN A 24 9.28 -14.23 -5.77
N LEU A 25 8.73 -14.60 -4.62
CA LEU A 25 8.18 -15.94 -4.37
C LEU A 25 7.06 -16.30 -5.37
N LEU A 26 6.19 -15.36 -5.69
CA LEU A 26 5.10 -15.58 -6.64
C LEU A 26 5.64 -15.76 -8.06
N ARG A 27 6.62 -14.95 -8.48
CA ARG A 27 7.28 -15.11 -9.78
C ARG A 27 8.02 -16.45 -9.90
N GLU A 28 8.71 -16.90 -8.87
CA GLU A 28 9.36 -18.23 -8.83
C GLU A 28 8.36 -19.38 -8.98
N ARG A 29 7.09 -19.15 -8.60
CA ARG A 29 5.98 -20.07 -8.80
C ARG A 29 5.29 -19.90 -10.16
N ASN A 30 5.92 -19.19 -11.09
CA ASN A 30 5.39 -18.87 -12.42
C ASN A 30 4.06 -18.11 -12.38
N LEU A 31 3.86 -17.28 -11.36
CA LEU A 31 2.75 -16.32 -11.32
C LEU A 31 3.24 -14.95 -11.79
N ASP A 32 2.31 -14.12 -12.21
CA ASP A 32 2.57 -12.76 -12.71
C ASP A 32 1.90 -11.71 -11.81
N PRO A 33 2.49 -11.41 -10.63
CA PRO A 33 1.94 -10.43 -9.72
C PRO A 33 2.22 -8.99 -10.19
N GLY A 34 1.20 -8.15 -10.18
CA GLY A 34 1.37 -6.69 -10.26
C GLY A 34 1.76 -6.11 -8.91
N TYR A 35 2.33 -4.91 -8.89
CA TYR A 35 2.60 -4.16 -7.67
C TYR A 35 1.91 -2.80 -7.70
N TYR A 36 1.38 -2.39 -6.55
CA TYR A 36 0.60 -1.16 -6.46
C TYR A 36 0.79 -0.46 -5.12
N LYS A 37 1.23 0.79 -5.14
CA LYS A 37 1.28 1.68 -3.97
C LYS A 37 0.35 2.87 -4.19
N PRO A 38 -0.95 2.74 -3.86
CA PRO A 38 -1.98 3.70 -4.26
C PRO A 38 -1.72 5.12 -3.76
N VAL A 39 -1.16 5.25 -2.56
CA VAL A 39 -0.92 6.53 -1.89
C VAL A 39 0.53 6.57 -1.39
N GLY A 40 1.34 7.40 -2.05
CA GLY A 40 2.75 7.59 -1.76
C GLY A 40 3.05 8.87 -1.00
N GLN A 41 4.06 8.83 -0.11
CA GLN A 41 4.51 9.99 0.69
C GLN A 41 5.92 10.45 0.34
N HIS A 42 6.75 9.57 -0.23
CA HIS A 42 8.14 9.86 -0.60
C HIS A 42 8.26 9.63 -2.09
N TYR A 43 8.31 10.71 -2.86
CA TYR A 43 8.25 10.65 -4.32
C TYR A 43 9.52 11.18 -4.95
N VAL A 44 9.86 10.60 -6.09
CA VAL A 44 10.95 11.00 -6.97
C VAL A 44 10.42 11.27 -8.37
N ARG A 45 11.16 12.09 -9.13
CA ARG A 45 10.87 12.30 -10.55
C ARG A 45 11.31 11.05 -11.32
N TYR A 46 10.35 10.29 -11.83
CA TYR A 46 10.59 9.06 -12.59
C TYR A 46 9.64 9.00 -13.80
N HIS A 47 10.19 8.80 -15.00
CA HIS A 47 9.44 8.81 -16.28
C HIS A 47 8.50 10.02 -16.42
N ASP A 48 9.04 11.21 -16.12
CA ASP A 48 8.30 12.47 -16.17
C ASP A 48 7.05 12.57 -15.26
N LYS A 49 7.01 11.78 -14.19
CA LYS A 49 5.97 11.82 -13.16
C LYS A 49 6.56 11.77 -11.75
N ASN A 50 5.78 12.15 -10.75
CA ASN A 50 6.14 12.00 -9.34
C ASN A 50 5.64 10.64 -8.87
N ILE A 51 6.57 9.70 -8.68
CA ILE A 51 6.28 8.30 -8.36
C ILE A 51 6.89 7.98 -7.00
N ASP A 52 6.19 7.20 -6.18
CA ASP A 52 6.73 6.79 -4.88
C ASP A 52 8.00 5.93 -5.03
N GLU A 53 9.00 6.17 -4.18
CA GLU A 53 10.30 5.49 -4.21
C GLU A 53 10.18 3.96 -4.15
N ASP A 54 9.23 3.43 -3.37
CA ASP A 54 9.02 1.98 -3.29
C ASP A 54 8.48 1.41 -4.61
N SER A 55 7.60 2.16 -5.30
CA SER A 55 7.12 1.76 -6.63
C SER A 55 8.22 1.82 -7.68
N VAL A 56 9.11 2.81 -7.61
CA VAL A 56 10.29 2.87 -8.50
C VAL A 56 11.21 1.69 -8.25
N LEU A 57 11.49 1.37 -6.98
CA LEU A 57 12.32 0.21 -6.61
C LEU A 57 11.74 -1.08 -7.18
N VAL A 58 10.46 -1.34 -6.97
CA VAL A 58 9.79 -2.56 -7.47
C VAL A 58 9.78 -2.60 -8.99
N HIS A 59 9.49 -1.46 -9.64
CA HIS A 59 9.50 -1.35 -11.10
C HIS A 59 10.86 -1.73 -11.68
N GLN A 60 11.95 -1.22 -11.10
CA GLN A 60 13.32 -1.51 -11.54
C GLN A 60 13.76 -2.94 -11.23
N VAL A 61 13.54 -3.42 -10.01
CA VAL A 61 14.00 -4.75 -9.55
C VAL A 61 13.34 -5.86 -10.35
N PHE A 62 12.03 -5.74 -10.62
CA PHE A 62 11.27 -6.75 -11.33
C PHE A 62 11.10 -6.46 -12.83
N GLN A 63 11.62 -5.33 -13.32
CA GLN A 63 11.47 -4.88 -14.71
C GLN A 63 9.99 -4.88 -15.13
N MET A 64 9.15 -4.25 -14.31
CA MET A 64 7.71 -4.22 -14.53
C MET A 64 7.41 -3.55 -15.89
N PRO A 65 6.56 -4.15 -16.73
CA PRO A 65 6.22 -3.58 -18.04
C PRO A 65 5.26 -2.38 -17.90
N ASP A 66 4.62 -2.22 -16.75
CA ASP A 66 3.63 -1.18 -16.50
C ASP A 66 4.24 0.22 -16.55
N GLU A 67 3.43 1.19 -16.96
CA GLU A 67 3.77 2.59 -16.77
C GLU A 67 3.77 2.91 -15.26
N PRO A 68 4.86 3.48 -14.69
CA PRO A 68 5.02 3.66 -13.24
C PRO A 68 3.88 4.40 -12.55
N TYR A 69 3.17 5.27 -13.28
CA TYR A 69 1.99 5.98 -12.79
C TYR A 69 0.88 5.04 -12.31
N TYR A 70 0.59 3.97 -13.05
CA TYR A 70 -0.45 3.01 -12.65
C TYR A 70 -0.06 2.26 -11.37
N MET A 71 1.23 2.18 -11.06
CA MET A 71 1.72 1.60 -9.82
C MET A 71 1.67 2.57 -8.62
N SER A 72 1.56 3.89 -8.84
CA SER A 72 1.55 4.89 -7.76
C SER A 72 0.91 6.22 -8.20
N PRO A 73 -0.43 6.29 -8.30
CA PRO A 73 -1.11 7.45 -8.88
C PRO A 73 -1.21 8.65 -7.92
N ILE A 74 -1.35 8.42 -6.61
CA ILE A 74 -1.55 9.52 -5.65
C ILE A 74 -0.25 9.86 -4.93
N ALA A 75 0.37 10.96 -5.32
CA ALA A 75 1.52 11.54 -4.62
C ALA A 75 1.06 12.59 -3.59
N ILE A 76 1.38 12.36 -2.30
CA ILE A 76 1.10 13.32 -1.22
C ILE A 76 2.21 14.38 -1.17
N GLU A 77 2.10 15.37 -2.05
CA GLU A 77 3.07 16.46 -2.14
C GLU A 77 2.99 17.46 -0.98
N LYS A 78 4.05 18.27 -0.82
CA LYS A 78 4.07 19.36 0.16
C LYS A 78 2.85 20.27 -0.02
N GLY A 79 2.04 20.37 1.04
CA GLY A 79 0.83 21.20 1.06
C GLY A 79 -0.44 20.49 0.59
N PHE A 80 -0.37 19.25 0.09
CA PHE A 80 -1.54 18.44 -0.29
C PHE A 80 -2.56 18.38 0.85
N THR A 81 -2.15 17.91 2.02
CA THR A 81 -3.05 17.72 3.18
C THR A 81 -3.73 19.03 3.59
N ARG A 82 -2.99 20.14 3.56
CA ARG A 82 -3.54 21.46 3.88
C ARG A 82 -4.61 21.86 2.87
N LYS A 83 -4.32 21.74 1.57
CA LYS A 83 -5.28 22.06 0.49
C LYS A 83 -6.55 21.21 0.61
N PHE A 84 -6.39 19.91 0.90
CA PHE A 84 -7.51 18.99 1.10
C PHE A 84 -8.39 19.40 2.28
N ILE A 85 -7.80 19.69 3.45
CA ILE A 85 -8.56 20.10 4.64
C ILE A 85 -9.41 21.35 4.38
N PHE A 86 -8.92 22.30 3.57
CA PHE A 86 -9.67 23.51 3.22
C PHE A 86 -10.73 23.29 2.13
N ASN A 87 -10.61 22.25 1.30
CA ASN A 87 -11.55 21.94 0.22
C ASN A 87 -11.69 20.41 0.09
N PRO A 88 -12.39 19.76 1.04
CA PRO A 88 -12.40 18.32 1.12
C PRO A 88 -13.27 17.71 0.02
N ASP A 89 -12.64 17.00 -0.91
CA ASP A 89 -13.30 16.07 -1.82
C ASP A 89 -12.36 14.90 -2.12
N VAL A 90 -12.67 13.73 -1.54
CA VAL A 90 -11.88 12.51 -1.73
C VAL A 90 -12.27 11.77 -3.00
N SER A 91 -13.45 12.06 -3.56
CA SER A 91 -14.07 11.26 -4.64
C SER A 91 -13.19 11.13 -5.89
N PRO A 92 -12.49 12.18 -6.36
CA PRO A 92 -11.58 12.05 -7.51
C PRO A 92 -10.42 11.10 -7.23
N LEU A 93 -9.86 11.15 -6.01
CA LEU A 93 -8.72 10.31 -5.61
C LEU A 93 -9.15 8.84 -5.47
N GLU A 94 -10.32 8.57 -4.89
CA GLU A 94 -10.85 7.19 -4.82
C GLU A 94 -11.07 6.60 -6.22
N LYS A 95 -11.63 7.40 -7.14
CA LYS A 95 -11.83 6.98 -8.54
C LYS A 95 -10.51 6.68 -9.24
N GLU A 96 -9.51 7.52 -9.05
CA GLU A 96 -8.17 7.35 -9.63
C GLU A 96 -7.47 6.09 -9.08
N ILE A 97 -7.60 5.82 -7.78
CA ILE A 97 -7.08 4.60 -7.14
C ILE A 97 -7.70 3.34 -7.76
N VAL A 98 -9.03 3.30 -7.84
CA VAL A 98 -9.74 2.14 -8.42
C VAL A 98 -9.40 1.97 -9.89
N ALA A 99 -9.38 3.06 -10.67
CA ALA A 99 -9.07 3.00 -12.10
C ALA A 99 -7.65 2.48 -12.38
N CYS A 100 -6.66 2.88 -11.60
CA CYS A 100 -5.28 2.40 -11.77
C CYS A 100 -5.14 0.93 -11.34
N HIS A 101 -5.80 0.53 -10.25
CA HIS A 101 -5.83 -0.87 -9.86
C HIS A 101 -6.49 -1.76 -10.92
N ASP A 102 -7.64 -1.34 -11.46
CA ASP A 102 -8.34 -2.05 -12.53
C ASP A 102 -7.53 -2.09 -13.83
N HIS A 103 -6.68 -1.09 -14.08
CA HIS A 103 -5.72 -1.11 -15.18
C HIS A 103 -4.69 -2.25 -14.98
N LEU A 104 -4.05 -2.32 -13.82
CA LEU A 104 -3.05 -3.36 -13.51
C LEU A 104 -3.66 -4.78 -13.59
N LEU A 105 -4.91 -4.95 -13.16
CA LEU A 105 -5.61 -6.24 -13.22
C LEU A 105 -5.85 -6.77 -14.65
N LYS A 106 -5.72 -5.93 -15.69
CA LYS A 106 -5.81 -6.40 -17.09
C LYS A 106 -4.63 -7.27 -17.49
N SER A 107 -3.46 -6.99 -16.92
CA SER A 107 -2.20 -7.69 -17.19
C SER A 107 -1.88 -8.71 -16.10
N HIS A 108 -2.21 -8.40 -14.85
CA HIS A 108 -1.81 -9.20 -13.70
C HIS A 108 -3.00 -9.89 -13.01
N PRO A 109 -3.05 -11.23 -12.94
CA PRO A 109 -4.13 -11.98 -12.27
C PRO A 109 -4.28 -11.70 -10.76
N MET A 110 -3.25 -11.11 -10.16
CA MET A 110 -3.22 -10.65 -8.77
C MET A 110 -2.32 -9.42 -8.65
N VAL A 111 -2.65 -8.54 -7.70
CA VAL A 111 -1.89 -7.33 -7.40
C VAL A 111 -1.52 -7.32 -5.93
N ILE A 112 -0.23 -7.13 -5.64
CA ILE A 112 0.30 -6.86 -4.31
C ILE A 112 0.20 -5.35 -4.08
N THR A 113 -0.68 -4.96 -3.19
CA THR A 113 -0.89 -3.55 -2.84
C THR A 113 -0.10 -3.22 -1.58
N GLU A 114 0.68 -2.16 -1.57
CA GLU A 114 1.43 -1.69 -0.41
C GLU A 114 0.83 -0.40 0.14
N GLY A 115 0.51 -0.39 1.43
CA GLY A 115 0.06 0.80 2.15
C GLY A 115 1.21 1.59 2.77
N THR A 116 0.89 2.76 3.29
CA THR A 116 1.88 3.63 3.94
C THR A 116 1.68 3.66 5.45
N GLY A 117 2.71 3.31 6.23
CA GLY A 117 2.64 3.32 7.70
C GLY A 117 1.52 2.46 8.30
N HIS A 118 0.83 3.00 9.32
CA HIS A 118 -0.21 2.29 10.08
C HIS A 118 -1.60 2.33 9.43
N ALA A 119 -2.56 1.51 9.88
CA ALA A 119 -3.89 1.38 9.28
C ALA A 119 -4.64 2.72 9.05
N GLY A 120 -4.37 3.75 9.87
CA GLY A 120 -5.00 5.06 9.85
C GLY A 120 -4.23 6.16 9.14
N VAL A 121 -3.03 5.88 8.60
CA VAL A 121 -2.32 6.88 7.79
C VAL A 121 -3.16 7.22 6.56
N GLY A 122 -3.40 8.51 6.35
CA GLY A 122 -4.28 9.02 5.29
C GLY A 122 -5.69 9.38 5.75
N SER A 123 -6.08 9.09 6.99
CA SER A 123 -7.41 9.44 7.52
C SER A 123 -7.73 10.94 7.46
N CYS A 124 -6.74 11.82 7.57
CA CYS A 124 -6.95 13.27 7.49
C CYS A 124 -7.38 13.77 6.10
N PHE A 125 -7.28 12.93 5.07
CA PHE A 125 -7.79 13.19 3.72
C PHE A 125 -8.66 12.05 3.18
N GLY A 126 -9.24 11.23 4.08
CA GLY A 126 -10.22 10.21 3.73
C GLY A 126 -9.67 8.95 3.05
N LEU A 127 -8.35 8.79 2.93
CA LEU A 127 -7.71 7.63 2.29
C LEU A 127 -6.83 6.87 3.28
N SER A 128 -7.41 6.50 4.42
CA SER A 128 -6.74 5.58 5.35
C SER A 128 -6.39 4.27 4.65
N ASN A 129 -5.33 3.57 5.07
CA ASN A 129 -5.03 2.24 4.52
C ASN A 129 -6.24 1.29 4.63
N ALA A 130 -7.02 1.39 5.71
CA ALA A 130 -8.27 0.63 5.86
C ALA A 130 -9.33 0.99 4.81
N ARG A 131 -9.51 2.28 4.51
CA ARG A 131 -10.41 2.73 3.44
C ARG A 131 -9.93 2.30 2.06
N VAL A 132 -8.64 2.42 1.76
CA VAL A 132 -8.09 2.00 0.48
C VAL A 132 -8.21 0.49 0.30
N ALA A 133 -7.89 -0.31 1.33
CA ALA A 133 -8.09 -1.76 1.27
C ALA A 133 -9.57 -2.13 1.04
N GLN A 134 -10.50 -1.41 1.66
CA GLN A 134 -11.95 -1.58 1.44
C GLN A 134 -12.34 -1.25 0.00
N LEU A 135 -11.88 -0.11 -0.54
CA LEU A 135 -12.15 0.31 -1.93
C LEU A 135 -11.71 -0.73 -2.95
N LEU A 136 -10.55 -1.35 -2.72
CA LEU A 136 -9.98 -2.37 -3.60
C LEU A 136 -10.54 -3.78 -3.37
N GLY A 137 -11.41 -3.97 -2.36
CA GLY A 137 -11.90 -5.30 -1.97
C GLY A 137 -10.78 -6.25 -1.52
N ALA A 138 -9.68 -5.69 -1.02
CA ALA A 138 -8.46 -6.41 -0.68
C ALA A 138 -8.58 -7.13 0.66
N LYS A 139 -7.73 -8.14 0.86
CA LYS A 139 -7.46 -8.71 2.19
C LYS A 139 -6.11 -8.21 2.69
N VAL A 140 -5.98 -8.00 4.00
CA VAL A 140 -4.82 -7.33 4.58
C VAL A 140 -3.87 -8.31 5.26
N VAL A 141 -2.57 -8.10 5.09
CA VAL A 141 -1.52 -8.64 5.96
C VAL A 141 -0.86 -7.46 6.66
N ILE A 142 -0.74 -7.52 7.99
CA ILE A 142 -0.11 -6.46 8.78
C ILE A 142 1.34 -6.83 9.06
N VAL A 143 2.27 -5.94 8.71
CA VAL A 143 3.69 -6.09 9.04
C VAL A 143 4.01 -5.23 10.26
N THR A 144 4.55 -5.84 11.32
CA THR A 144 4.93 -5.13 12.53
C THR A 144 6.37 -5.42 12.93
N ALA A 145 6.98 -4.51 13.67
CA ALA A 145 8.28 -4.77 14.28
C ALA A 145 8.21 -5.97 15.25
N GLY A 146 9.33 -6.67 15.42
CA GLY A 146 9.49 -7.72 16.42
C GLY A 146 9.38 -7.18 17.85
N GLY A 147 9.07 -8.07 18.80
CA GLY A 147 8.98 -7.76 20.23
C GLY A 147 7.61 -8.03 20.84
N ILE A 148 7.52 -7.83 22.15
CA ILE A 148 6.30 -8.00 22.95
C ILE A 148 5.89 -6.63 23.52
N GLY A 149 4.60 -6.42 23.78
CA GLY A 149 4.04 -5.16 24.27
C GLY A 149 3.65 -4.25 23.12
N ARG A 150 4.40 -3.17 22.91
CA ARG A 150 4.07 -2.13 21.92
C ARG A 150 3.67 -2.66 20.52
N PRO A 151 4.40 -3.60 19.88
CA PRO A 151 3.98 -4.12 18.57
C PRO A 151 2.59 -4.78 18.59
N LEU A 152 2.24 -5.48 19.68
CA LEU A 152 0.92 -6.09 19.84
C LEU A 152 -0.17 -5.05 20.04
N ASP A 153 0.10 -3.98 20.80
CA ASP A 153 -0.84 -2.88 21.01
C ASP A 153 -1.11 -2.14 19.69
N GLU A 154 -0.08 -1.88 18.89
CA GLU A 154 -0.21 -1.24 17.58
C GLU A 154 -0.95 -2.13 16.57
N VAL A 155 -0.74 -3.45 16.62
CA VAL A 155 -1.52 -4.41 15.84
C VAL A 155 -2.99 -4.35 16.28
N ALA A 156 -3.28 -4.36 17.59
CA ALA A 156 -4.64 -4.30 18.11
C ALA A 156 -5.37 -3.03 17.67
N LEU A 157 -4.70 -1.87 17.73
CA LEU A 157 -5.22 -0.61 17.20
C LEU A 157 -5.49 -0.70 15.69
N SER A 158 -4.56 -1.25 14.91
CA SER A 158 -4.72 -1.39 13.46
C SER A 158 -5.88 -2.32 13.09
N LEU A 159 -6.02 -3.45 13.81
CA LEU A 159 -7.13 -4.39 13.66
C LEU A 159 -8.48 -3.73 13.89
N SER A 160 -8.58 -2.80 14.84
CA SER A 160 -9.84 -2.11 15.13
C SER A 160 -10.35 -1.31 13.93
N LEU A 161 -9.46 -0.58 13.25
CA LEU A 161 -9.82 0.22 12.08
C LEU A 161 -10.11 -0.63 10.84
N PHE A 162 -9.33 -1.69 10.59
CA PHE A 162 -9.66 -2.62 9.49
C PHE A 162 -11.02 -3.28 9.70
N ARG A 163 -11.34 -3.65 10.96
CA ARG A 163 -12.65 -4.23 11.31
C ARG A 163 -13.80 -3.24 11.08
N ASP A 164 -13.62 -1.97 11.45
CA ASP A 164 -14.60 -0.90 11.22
C ASP A 164 -14.92 -0.75 9.72
N HIS A 165 -13.88 -0.81 8.87
CA HIS A 165 -14.03 -0.84 7.41
C HIS A 165 -14.46 -2.21 6.84
N LYS A 166 -14.70 -3.22 7.67
CA LYS A 166 -15.08 -4.59 7.27
C LYS A 166 -14.06 -5.26 6.34
N VAL A 167 -12.78 -4.93 6.53
CA VAL A 167 -11.67 -5.52 5.77
C VAL A 167 -11.13 -6.73 6.52
N GLU A 168 -11.01 -7.85 5.81
CA GLU A 168 -10.49 -9.10 6.36
C GLU A 168 -8.96 -9.01 6.51
N VAL A 169 -8.46 -9.23 7.72
CA VAL A 169 -7.03 -9.35 8.00
C VAL A 169 -6.66 -10.83 8.03
N LEU A 170 -5.80 -11.24 7.09
CA LEU A 170 -5.34 -12.63 6.92
C LEU A 170 -4.35 -13.07 8.00
N GLY A 171 -3.58 -12.12 8.53
CA GLY A 171 -2.55 -12.42 9.52
C GLY A 171 -1.61 -11.24 9.76
N VAL A 172 -0.63 -11.50 10.61
CA VAL A 172 0.39 -10.54 11.04
C VAL A 172 1.77 -11.16 10.81
N ILE A 173 2.68 -10.40 10.21
CA ILE A 173 4.08 -10.76 10.05
C ILE A 173 4.89 -9.92 11.05
N PHE A 174 5.60 -10.59 11.96
CA PHE A 174 6.58 -9.96 12.83
C PHE A 174 7.93 -9.92 12.12
N ASN A 175 8.36 -8.72 11.75
CA ASN A 175 9.64 -8.50 11.09
C ASN A 175 10.68 -8.08 12.13
N MET A 176 11.69 -8.93 12.35
CA MET A 176 12.85 -8.61 13.18
C MET A 176 13.86 -7.80 12.36
N THR A 177 13.60 -6.50 12.20
CA THR A 177 14.64 -5.57 11.78
C THR A 177 15.65 -5.46 12.90
N ALA A 178 16.95 -5.69 12.62
CA ALA A 178 18.00 -5.49 13.61
C ALA A 178 17.92 -4.05 14.15
N LEU A 179 17.78 -3.93 15.47
CA LEU A 179 17.88 -2.66 16.19
C LEU A 179 19.34 -2.21 16.26
#